data_AF-A0A814NT15-F1
#
_entry.id   AF-A0A814NT15-F1
#
_cell.length_a   1.000
_cell.length_b   1.000
_cell.length_c   1.000
_cell.angle_alpha   90.00
_cell.angle_beta   90.00
_cell.angle_gamma   90.00
#
_symmetry.space_group_name_H-M   'P 1'
#
loop_
_entity.id
_entity.type
_entity.pdbx_description
1 polymer ?
#
loop_
_entity_poly.entity_id
_entity_poly.type
_entity_poly.pdbx_seq_one_letter_code
_entity_poly.pdbx_strand_id
1 'polypeptide(L)'
;MLIHYHKPNTTSTSTTTTTTTAATAQLSLSGVQLNLDPSSLPSGWSLCYSATYADTLISTVVATVLATCNKNKLLLGCRPVANTILTVAAMGNRADVLYNCSSTSTCTNVANGVGWYFSDSYSWGFVSGSDTVIRNTCDERTGDDAYRLCWHTLAVGGYRCGSALCSTASTWAKVIYHSN
;
A
#
# COMPACT_ATOMS: atom_id res chain seq x y z
N MET A 1 9.37 -32.93 77.96
CA MET A 1 9.45 -31.52 77.52
C MET A 1 10.01 -31.54 76.10
N LEU A 2 9.23 -31.01 75.16
CA LEU A 2 9.24 -31.35 73.73
C LEU A 2 10.37 -30.65 72.95
N ILE A 3 11.07 -31.40 72.10
CA ILE A 3 12.08 -30.89 71.16
C ILE A 3 11.35 -30.43 69.89
N HIS A 4 11.54 -29.18 69.45
CA HIS A 4 10.93 -28.66 68.22
C HIS A 4 11.87 -28.79 67.03
N TYR A 5 11.41 -29.48 65.99
CA TYR A 5 12.10 -29.70 64.72
C TYR A 5 11.63 -28.65 63.70
N HIS A 6 12.53 -27.86 63.11
CA HIS A 6 12.23 -26.97 61.98
C HIS A 6 12.52 -27.68 60.66
N LYS A 7 11.55 -27.70 59.73
CA LYS A 7 11.73 -28.18 58.36
C LYS A 7 12.33 -27.08 57.45
N PRO A 8 13.22 -27.43 56.49
CA PRO A 8 13.75 -26.49 55.52
C PRO A 8 12.74 -26.17 54.41
N ASN A 9 12.70 -24.92 53.97
CA ASN A 9 11.84 -24.42 52.90
C ASN A 9 12.60 -24.48 51.57
N THR A 10 12.11 -25.25 50.60
CA THR A 10 12.72 -25.39 49.26
C THR A 10 12.21 -24.28 48.34
N THR A 11 13.13 -23.45 47.86
CA THR A 11 12.85 -22.43 46.83
C THR A 11 12.73 -23.09 45.46
N SER A 12 11.55 -22.96 44.83
CA SER A 12 11.29 -23.45 43.48
C SER A 12 11.50 -22.33 42.47
N THR A 13 12.52 -22.45 41.60
CA THR A 13 12.81 -21.48 40.54
C THR A 13 11.92 -21.78 39.34
N SER A 14 11.01 -20.85 38.99
CA SER A 14 10.14 -20.97 37.82
C SER A 14 10.86 -20.38 36.59
N THR A 15 11.20 -21.25 35.64
CA THR A 15 11.79 -20.84 34.35
C THR A 15 10.68 -20.36 33.43
N THR A 16 10.62 -19.05 33.16
CA THR A 16 9.69 -18.48 32.18
C THR A 16 10.24 -18.65 30.77
N THR A 17 9.68 -19.60 30.02
CA THR A 17 9.89 -19.71 28.56
C THR A 17 9.25 -18.49 27.89
N THR A 18 10.07 -17.62 27.30
CA THR A 18 9.58 -16.49 26.52
C THR A 18 9.26 -17.01 25.12
N THR A 19 7.98 -17.19 24.80
CA THR A 19 7.53 -17.49 23.45
C THR A 19 7.69 -16.22 22.61
N THR A 20 8.68 -16.17 21.74
CA THR A 20 8.85 -15.07 20.77
C THR A 20 7.70 -15.12 19.78
N THR A 21 6.69 -14.27 19.98
CA THR A 21 5.69 -14.00 18.94
C THR A 21 6.44 -13.34 17.77
N ALA A 22 6.33 -13.90 16.57
CA ALA A 22 6.86 -13.27 15.37
C ALA A 22 6.29 -11.84 15.29
N ALA A 23 7.17 -10.84 15.30
CA ALA A 23 6.77 -9.45 15.12
C ALA A 23 6.00 -9.37 13.80
N THR A 24 4.74 -8.94 13.86
CA THR A 24 4.03 -8.48 12.67
C THR A 24 4.90 -7.42 12.02
N ALA A 25 5.42 -7.71 10.82
CA ALA A 25 6.30 -6.80 10.12
C ALA A 25 5.52 -5.51 9.83
N GLN A 26 5.73 -4.48 10.65
CA GLN A 26 5.05 -3.20 10.57
C GLN A 26 5.38 -2.49 9.25
N LEU A 27 4.46 -1.69 8.72
CA LEU A 27 4.74 -0.79 7.59
C LEU A 27 5.75 0.26 8.03
N SER A 28 6.74 0.56 7.18
CA SER A 28 7.85 1.46 7.52
C SER A 28 7.53 2.94 7.34
N LEU A 29 6.51 3.26 6.54
CA LEU A 29 6.00 4.62 6.32
C LEU A 29 4.47 4.58 6.48
N SER A 30 3.91 5.67 7.00
CA SER A 30 2.47 5.87 7.17
C SER A 30 2.01 7.08 6.36
N GLY A 31 0.79 7.02 5.84
CA GLY A 31 0.21 8.05 4.99
C GLY A 31 0.79 8.09 3.58
N VAL A 32 0.32 9.06 2.82
CA VAL A 32 0.80 9.34 1.47
C VAL A 32 2.13 10.10 1.55
N GLN A 33 3.12 9.61 0.82
CA GLN A 33 4.47 10.17 0.72
C GLN A 33 4.61 10.95 -0.59
N LEU A 34 5.21 12.13 -0.52
CA LEU A 34 5.60 12.91 -1.68
C LEU A 34 7.11 12.82 -1.89
N ASN A 35 7.55 12.82 -3.16
CA ASN A 35 8.97 12.80 -3.52
C ASN A 35 9.76 11.66 -2.85
N LEU A 36 9.16 10.46 -2.77
CA LEU A 36 9.77 9.31 -2.13
C LEU A 36 10.87 8.73 -3.01
N ASP A 37 12.10 8.69 -2.50
CA ASP A 37 13.20 7.94 -3.13
C ASP A 37 13.02 6.44 -2.85
N PRO A 38 12.83 5.58 -3.88
CA PRO A 38 12.75 4.15 -3.65
C PRO A 38 13.97 3.54 -2.96
N SER A 39 15.15 4.17 -3.01
CA SER A 39 16.32 3.69 -2.29
C SER A 39 16.23 3.87 -0.77
N SER A 40 15.29 4.69 -0.28
CA SER A 40 15.03 4.84 1.16
C SER A 40 14.05 3.80 1.70
N LEU A 41 13.48 2.95 0.84
CA LEU A 41 12.65 1.84 1.29
C LEU A 41 13.50 0.85 2.10
N PRO A 42 12.96 0.29 3.20
CA PRO A 42 13.68 -0.74 3.95
C PRO A 42 14.02 -1.96 3.08
N SER A 43 14.97 -2.76 3.57
CA SER A 43 15.28 -4.04 2.95
C SER A 43 14.04 -4.92 2.79
N GLY A 44 13.93 -5.60 1.64
CA GLY A 44 12.83 -6.50 1.31
C GLY A 44 11.81 -5.93 0.32
N TRP A 45 11.76 -4.61 0.17
CA TRP A 45 11.00 -3.95 -0.89
C TRP A 45 11.70 -4.11 -2.25
N SER A 46 10.94 -4.47 -3.27
CA SER A 46 11.42 -4.56 -4.65
C SER A 46 10.34 -4.09 -5.63
N LEU A 47 10.74 -3.46 -6.73
CA LEU A 47 9.84 -3.13 -7.83
C LEU A 47 9.33 -4.43 -8.46
N CYS A 48 8.02 -4.57 -8.60
CA CYS A 48 7.40 -5.76 -9.21
C CYS A 48 6.54 -5.42 -10.44
N TYR A 49 6.21 -4.14 -10.65
CA TYR A 49 5.52 -3.67 -11.84
C TYR A 49 5.91 -2.23 -12.17
N SER A 50 6.10 -1.95 -13.46
CA SER A 50 6.25 -0.60 -14.00
C SER A 50 5.69 -0.58 -15.41
N ALA A 51 4.83 0.40 -15.70
CA ALA A 51 4.32 0.67 -17.04
C ALA A 51 3.99 2.15 -17.17
N THR A 52 3.81 2.65 -18.39
CA THR A 52 3.43 4.04 -18.61
C THR A 52 1.94 4.27 -18.28
N TYR A 53 1.53 5.53 -18.17
CA TYR A 53 0.11 5.87 -18.06
C TYR A 53 -0.67 5.64 -19.37
N ALA A 54 0.02 5.50 -20.50
CA ALA A 54 -0.57 5.08 -21.78
C ALA A 54 -0.96 3.58 -21.77
N ASP A 55 -0.26 2.75 -20.99
CA ASP A 55 -0.55 1.32 -20.90
C ASP A 55 -1.86 1.07 -20.14
N THR A 56 -2.75 0.26 -20.72
CA THR A 56 -4.06 -0.06 -20.12
C THR A 56 -3.95 -1.12 -19.03
N LEU A 57 -4.72 -0.98 -17.95
CA LEU A 57 -4.80 -1.95 -16.84
C LEU A 57 -6.15 -2.68 -16.83
N ILE A 58 -6.54 -3.35 -17.92
CA ILE A 58 -7.79 -4.16 -17.91
C ILE A 58 -7.69 -5.34 -16.91
N SER A 59 -8.83 -5.92 -16.50
CA SER A 59 -8.90 -6.98 -15.47
C SER A 59 -7.88 -8.13 -15.66
N THR A 60 -7.66 -8.60 -16.90
CA THR A 60 -6.64 -9.65 -17.17
C THR A 60 -5.22 -9.18 -16.88
N VAL A 61 -4.88 -7.93 -17.21
CA VAL A 61 -3.58 -7.33 -16.89
C VAL A 61 -3.45 -7.12 -15.39
N VAL A 62 -4.50 -6.66 -14.71
CA VAL A 62 -4.52 -6.54 -13.25
C VAL A 62 -4.23 -7.89 -12.60
N ALA A 63 -4.86 -8.98 -13.07
CA ALA A 63 -4.60 -10.32 -12.56
C ALA A 63 -3.13 -10.74 -12.74
N THR A 64 -2.53 -10.48 -13.91
CA THR A 64 -1.09 -10.72 -14.14
C THR A 64 -0.22 -9.89 -13.21
N VAL A 65 -0.49 -8.59 -13.07
CA VAL A 65 0.25 -7.69 -12.17
C VAL A 65 0.18 -8.19 -10.73
N LEU A 66 -0.99 -8.61 -10.26
CA LEU A 66 -1.16 -9.12 -8.89
C LEU A 66 -0.49 -10.48 -8.66
N ALA A 67 -0.36 -11.30 -9.70
CA ALA A 67 0.39 -12.55 -9.67
C ALA A 67 1.91 -12.32 -9.60
N THR A 68 2.42 -11.27 -10.26
CA THR A 68 3.83 -10.86 -10.17
C THR A 68 4.13 -10.14 -8.85
N CYS A 69 3.31 -9.15 -8.50
CA CYS A 69 3.37 -8.39 -7.27
C CYS A 69 2.68 -9.14 -6.12
N ASN A 70 3.15 -10.33 -5.76
CA ASN A 70 2.40 -11.29 -4.93
C ASN A 70 2.71 -11.29 -3.42
N LYS A 71 3.48 -10.32 -2.90
CA LYS A 71 3.82 -10.27 -1.47
C LYS A 71 2.73 -9.59 -0.62
N ASN A 72 2.89 -9.66 0.70
CA ASN A 72 1.89 -9.25 1.69
C ASN A 72 1.71 -7.74 1.84
N LYS A 73 2.68 -6.94 1.36
CA LYS A 73 2.62 -5.48 1.37
C LYS A 73 2.83 -4.97 -0.04
N LEU A 74 2.10 -3.91 -0.36
CA LEU A 74 2.19 -3.22 -1.63
C LEU A 74 2.46 -1.74 -1.37
N LEU A 75 3.24 -1.16 -2.27
CA LEU A 75 3.38 0.27 -2.41
C LEU A 75 2.94 0.61 -3.83
N LEU A 76 1.94 1.48 -3.95
CA LEU A 76 1.57 2.09 -5.22
C LEU A 76 2.26 3.44 -5.30
N GLY A 77 2.76 3.79 -6.48
CA GLY A 77 3.28 5.12 -6.72
C GLY A 77 3.36 5.44 -8.19
N CYS A 78 3.81 6.65 -8.48
CA CYS A 78 4.02 7.09 -9.85
C CYS A 78 5.10 8.16 -9.94
N ARG A 79 5.62 8.35 -11.16
CA ARG A 79 6.74 9.27 -11.44
C ARG A 79 6.82 9.61 -12.93
N PRO A 80 7.50 10.69 -13.33
CA PRO A 80 7.97 10.84 -14.70
C PRO A 80 8.89 9.68 -15.08
N VAL A 81 8.80 9.16 -16.31
CA VAL A 81 9.61 8.01 -16.78
C VAL A 81 11.12 8.27 -16.66
N ALA A 82 11.55 9.51 -16.85
CA ALA A 82 12.95 9.93 -16.76
C ALA A 82 13.45 10.14 -15.32
N ASN A 83 12.62 9.93 -14.29
CA ASN A 83 12.96 10.16 -12.89
C ASN A 83 12.90 8.85 -12.09
N THR A 84 13.79 8.69 -11.12
CA THR A 84 13.75 7.57 -10.17
C THR A 84 12.81 7.85 -8.99
N ILE A 85 12.75 9.11 -8.54
CA ILE A 85 11.96 9.57 -7.40
C ILE A 85 10.46 9.47 -7.70
N LEU A 86 9.71 8.91 -6.76
CA LEU A 86 8.26 8.79 -6.85
C LEU A 86 7.63 10.13 -6.48
N THR A 87 6.86 10.71 -7.40
CA THR A 87 6.14 11.98 -7.17
C THR A 87 5.17 11.83 -6.01
N VAL A 88 4.37 10.75 -6.03
CA VAL A 88 3.49 10.37 -4.94
C VAL A 88 3.51 8.85 -4.80
N ALA A 89 3.51 8.38 -3.56
CA ALA A 89 3.48 6.97 -3.23
C ALA A 89 2.79 6.71 -1.89
N ALA A 90 2.21 5.54 -1.72
CA ALA A 90 1.65 5.09 -0.46
C ALA A 90 1.89 3.59 -0.31
N MET A 91 2.10 3.13 0.92
CA MET A 91 2.24 1.70 1.24
C MET A 91 1.16 1.22 2.20
N GLY A 92 0.76 -0.04 2.03
CA GLY A 92 -0.27 -0.67 2.85
C GLY A 92 -0.09 -2.19 2.87
N ASN A 93 -0.84 -2.86 3.75
CA ASN A 93 -1.01 -4.30 3.62
C ASN A 93 -1.76 -4.57 2.32
N ARG A 94 -1.45 -5.69 1.66
CA ARG A 94 -2.09 -6.10 0.41
C ARG A 94 -3.61 -6.08 0.50
N ALA A 95 -4.17 -6.57 1.60
CA ALA A 95 -5.62 -6.60 1.81
C ALA A 95 -6.26 -5.21 1.82
N ASP A 96 -5.55 -4.21 2.36
CA ASP A 96 -6.03 -2.83 2.41
C ASP A 96 -5.91 -2.16 1.03
N VAL A 97 -4.76 -2.32 0.37
CA VAL A 97 -4.46 -1.77 -0.96
C VAL A 97 -5.39 -2.34 -2.04
N LEU A 98 -5.86 -3.58 -1.85
CA LEU A 98 -6.79 -4.27 -2.75
C LEU A 98 -8.22 -4.32 -2.22
N TYR A 99 -8.58 -3.42 -1.30
CA TYR A 99 -9.95 -3.34 -0.80
C TYR A 99 -10.93 -3.07 -1.95
N ASN A 100 -11.79 -4.05 -2.22
CA ASN A 100 -12.69 -4.00 -3.36
C ASN A 100 -13.86 -3.04 -3.12
N CYS A 101 -13.85 -1.95 -3.85
CA CYS A 101 -14.87 -0.91 -3.85
C CYS A 101 -15.89 -1.05 -5.00
N SER A 102 -15.74 -2.05 -5.87
CA SER A 102 -16.56 -2.18 -7.08
C SER A 102 -16.65 -0.84 -7.82
N SER A 103 -17.83 -0.47 -8.31
CA SER A 103 -18.14 0.82 -8.94
C SER A 103 -18.66 1.89 -7.97
N THR A 104 -18.62 1.67 -6.64
CA THR A 104 -19.09 2.67 -5.67
C THR A 104 -18.18 3.90 -5.70
N SER A 105 -18.77 5.07 -6.01
CA SER A 105 -18.04 6.30 -6.33
C SER A 105 -17.27 6.89 -5.15
N THR A 106 -17.78 6.75 -3.93
CA THR A 106 -17.19 7.33 -2.70
C THR A 106 -16.49 6.31 -1.81
N CYS A 107 -16.35 5.06 -2.26
CA CYS A 107 -15.80 3.99 -1.44
C CYS A 107 -14.29 4.17 -1.24
N THR A 108 -13.86 4.04 0.02
CA THR A 108 -12.47 3.98 0.45
C THR A 108 -12.33 3.08 1.67
N ASN A 109 -11.22 2.38 1.81
CA ASN A 109 -10.79 1.73 3.04
C ASN A 109 -9.61 2.50 3.64
N VAL A 110 -9.79 3.08 4.83
CA VAL A 110 -8.73 3.85 5.49
C VAL A 110 -7.85 2.92 6.31
N ALA A 111 -6.59 2.78 5.89
CA ALA A 111 -5.59 2.00 6.59
C ALA A 111 -4.21 2.63 6.39
N ASN A 112 -3.37 2.58 7.44
CA ASN A 112 -2.03 3.19 7.43
C ASN A 112 -2.04 4.67 7.00
N GLY A 113 -3.06 5.44 7.40
CA GLY A 113 -3.19 6.86 7.05
C GLY A 113 -3.55 7.14 5.59
N VAL A 114 -4.02 6.15 4.83
CA VAL A 114 -4.31 6.23 3.39
C VAL A 114 -5.71 5.70 3.11
N GLY A 115 -6.47 6.40 2.29
CA GLY A 115 -7.77 5.95 1.79
C GLY A 115 -7.61 5.14 0.51
N TRP A 116 -7.67 3.82 0.61
CA TRP A 116 -7.47 2.88 -0.50
C TRP A 116 -8.76 2.58 -1.25
N TYR A 117 -8.69 2.41 -2.57
CA TYR A 117 -9.78 1.86 -3.35
C TYR A 117 -9.26 0.99 -4.49
N PHE A 118 -9.92 -0.13 -4.72
CA PHE A 118 -9.60 -1.04 -5.81
C PHE A 118 -10.88 -1.58 -6.46
N SER A 119 -10.82 -1.78 -7.76
CA SER A 119 -11.70 -2.64 -8.55
C SER A 119 -10.90 -3.01 -9.78
N ASP A 120 -11.04 -4.24 -10.27
CA ASP A 120 -10.37 -4.71 -11.49
C ASP A 120 -11.07 -4.27 -12.78
N SER A 121 -12.21 -3.58 -12.65
CA SER A 121 -13.13 -3.18 -13.71
C SER A 121 -13.66 -1.75 -13.53
N TYR A 122 -12.97 -0.94 -12.72
CA TYR A 122 -13.27 0.48 -12.53
C TYR A 122 -12.00 1.31 -12.35
N SER A 123 -11.42 1.31 -11.15
CA SER A 123 -10.21 2.05 -10.85
C SER A 123 -9.44 1.49 -9.66
N TRP A 124 -8.13 1.75 -9.64
CA TRP A 124 -7.21 1.44 -8.55
C TRP A 124 -6.44 2.69 -8.16
N GLY A 125 -6.36 2.99 -6.87
CA GLY A 125 -5.63 4.15 -6.40
C GLY A 125 -5.77 4.41 -4.91
N PHE A 126 -5.41 5.63 -4.53
CA PHE A 126 -5.47 6.09 -3.15
C PHE A 126 -5.60 7.61 -3.05
N VAL A 127 -6.02 8.05 -1.85
CA VAL A 127 -6.00 9.43 -1.37
C VAL A 127 -5.45 9.48 0.06
N SER A 128 -5.25 10.66 0.63
CA SER A 128 -4.97 10.80 2.06
C SER A 128 -6.06 10.12 2.91
N GLY A 129 -5.73 9.55 4.07
CA GLY A 129 -6.71 8.82 4.90
C GLY A 129 -7.84 9.69 5.46
N SER A 130 -7.68 11.02 5.48
CA SER A 130 -8.72 11.98 5.85
C SER A 130 -9.52 12.50 4.65
N ASP A 131 -9.11 12.15 3.43
CA ASP A 131 -9.70 12.63 2.21
C ASP A 131 -10.84 11.74 1.72
N THR A 132 -11.58 12.29 0.77
CA THR A 132 -12.71 11.65 0.12
C THR A 132 -12.44 11.56 -1.38
N VAL A 133 -13.11 10.62 -2.06
CA VAL A 133 -12.99 10.38 -3.52
C VAL A 133 -14.33 10.60 -4.23
N ILE A 134 -14.27 10.93 -5.51
CA ILE A 134 -15.40 10.84 -6.43
C ILE A 134 -14.93 10.05 -7.65
N ARG A 135 -15.16 8.74 -7.64
CA ARG A 135 -14.74 7.85 -8.72
C ARG A 135 -15.80 7.85 -9.84
N ASN A 136 -15.52 8.54 -10.94
CA ASN A 136 -16.26 8.43 -12.22
C ASN A 136 -15.40 7.62 -13.20
N THR A 137 -15.17 6.35 -12.88
CA THR A 137 -14.12 5.46 -13.45
C THR A 137 -12.67 5.85 -13.11
N CYS A 138 -12.43 7.04 -12.55
CA CYS A 138 -11.26 7.38 -11.72
C CYS A 138 -11.63 8.48 -10.72
N ASP A 139 -10.80 8.72 -9.70
CA ASP A 139 -10.99 9.81 -8.74
C ASP A 139 -10.81 11.17 -9.40
N GLU A 140 -11.92 11.85 -9.65
CA GLU A 140 -11.99 13.18 -10.26
C GLU A 140 -12.05 14.30 -9.22
N ARG A 141 -12.06 13.97 -7.92
CA ARG A 141 -12.16 14.99 -6.88
C ARG A 141 -10.94 15.92 -6.92
N THR A 142 -11.17 17.19 -6.60
CA THR A 142 -10.16 18.24 -6.49
C THR A 142 -9.88 18.56 -5.03
N GLY A 143 -8.67 19.04 -4.74
CA GLY A 143 -8.23 19.37 -3.38
C GLY A 143 -7.26 18.31 -2.86
N ASP A 144 -6.14 18.75 -2.27
CA ASP A 144 -5.03 17.89 -1.86
C ASP A 144 -4.51 16.97 -2.99
N ASP A 145 -4.56 17.48 -4.23
CA ASP A 145 -4.29 16.68 -5.43
C ASP A 145 -2.92 16.01 -5.42
N ALA A 146 -1.92 16.65 -4.80
CA ALA A 146 -0.58 16.10 -4.63
C ALA A 146 -0.58 14.72 -3.94
N TYR A 147 -1.59 14.44 -3.10
CA TYR A 147 -1.70 13.23 -2.29
C TYR A 147 -2.63 12.16 -2.90
N ARG A 148 -2.94 12.28 -4.20
CA ARG A 148 -3.88 11.40 -4.89
C ARG A 148 -3.22 10.64 -6.03
N LEU A 149 -3.63 9.40 -6.24
CA LEU A 149 -3.20 8.59 -7.39
C LEU A 149 -4.40 7.82 -7.91
N CYS A 150 -4.62 7.84 -9.22
CA CYS A 150 -5.68 7.04 -9.82
C CYS A 150 -5.29 6.46 -11.18
N TRP A 151 -5.53 5.15 -11.32
CA TRP A 151 -5.44 4.43 -12.57
C TRP A 151 -6.79 3.84 -12.92
N HIS A 152 -7.21 3.98 -14.18
CA HIS A 152 -8.34 3.19 -14.67
C HIS A 152 -7.91 1.73 -14.74
N THR A 153 -8.79 0.82 -14.35
CA THR A 153 -8.62 -0.61 -14.63
C THR A 153 -9.49 -1.05 -15.81
N LEU A 154 -9.60 -0.15 -16.79
CA LEU A 154 -10.38 -0.25 -18.01
C LEU A 154 -9.46 0.05 -19.21
N ALA A 155 -9.98 -0.04 -20.43
CA ALA A 155 -9.23 0.23 -21.67
C ALA A 155 -9.00 1.73 -21.94
N VAL A 156 -8.53 2.48 -20.92
CA VAL A 156 -8.32 3.93 -20.97
C VAL A 156 -6.89 4.32 -20.57
N GLY A 157 -6.23 3.61 -19.64
CA GLY A 157 -4.88 3.95 -19.17
C GLY A 157 -4.86 4.47 -17.72
N GLY A 158 -3.91 5.31 -17.35
CA GLY A 158 -3.93 6.01 -16.05
C GLY A 158 -4.69 7.34 -16.12
N TYR A 159 -4.88 8.01 -14.98
CA TYR A 159 -5.56 9.32 -14.89
C TYR A 159 -4.72 10.36 -14.14
N ARG A 160 -4.26 10.02 -12.93
CA ARG A 160 -3.64 10.98 -12.00
C ARG A 160 -2.40 10.43 -11.30
N CYS A 161 -1.37 11.28 -11.25
CA CYS A 161 -0.16 11.11 -10.46
C CYS A 161 0.08 12.36 -9.61
N GLY A 162 -0.46 12.39 -8.39
CA GLY A 162 -0.46 13.60 -7.58
C GLY A 162 -1.21 14.73 -8.29
N SER A 163 -0.66 15.94 -8.28
CA SER A 163 -1.24 17.08 -8.99
C SER A 163 -1.16 16.99 -10.53
N ALA A 164 -0.43 16.01 -11.07
CA ALA A 164 -0.33 15.82 -12.52
C ALA A 164 -1.50 14.98 -13.05
N LEU A 165 -2.34 15.61 -13.89
CA LEU A 165 -3.26 14.88 -14.76
C LEU A 165 -2.45 14.30 -15.92
N CYS A 166 -2.31 12.98 -15.92
CA CYS A 166 -1.44 12.23 -16.82
C CYS A 166 -2.23 11.16 -17.58
N SER A 167 -3.50 11.47 -17.88
CA SER A 167 -4.38 10.63 -18.69
C SER A 167 -3.67 10.19 -19.96
N THR A 168 -3.52 8.87 -20.12
CA THR A 168 -2.88 8.22 -21.28
C THR A 168 -1.45 8.66 -21.60
N ALA A 169 -0.74 9.29 -20.66
CA ALA A 169 0.60 9.84 -20.91
C ALA A 169 1.69 8.76 -20.95
N SER A 170 2.53 8.78 -21.98
CA SER A 170 3.74 7.93 -22.05
C SER A 170 4.91 8.45 -21.23
N THR A 171 4.86 9.70 -20.77
CA THR A 171 5.92 10.37 -20.00
C THR A 171 5.81 10.13 -18.50
N TRP A 172 4.73 9.49 -18.03
CA TRP A 172 4.49 9.15 -16.64
C TRP A 172 4.39 7.64 -16.47
N ALA A 173 4.89 7.11 -15.36
CA ALA A 173 4.90 5.69 -15.03
C ALA A 173 4.05 5.38 -13.79
N LYS A 174 3.27 4.32 -13.89
CA LYS A 174 2.64 3.59 -12.78
C LYS A 174 3.70 2.63 -12.24
N VAL A 175 3.89 2.59 -10.93
CA VAL A 175 4.83 1.65 -10.31
C VAL A 175 4.20 0.95 -9.12
N ILE A 176 4.55 -0.33 -8.94
CA ILE A 176 4.22 -1.09 -7.75
C ILE A 176 5.49 -1.72 -7.20
N TYR A 177 5.74 -1.48 -5.92
CA TYR A 177 6.72 -2.22 -5.14
C TYR A 177 6.00 -3.17 -4.21
N HIS A 178 6.68 -4.25 -3.82
CA HIS A 178 6.13 -5.24 -2.90
C HIS A 178 7.16 -5.68 -1.85
N SER A 179 6.68 -6.05 -0.67
CA SER A 179 7.48 -6.65 0.41
C SER A 179 6.63 -7.65 1.18
N ASN A 180 7.27 -8.55 1.93
CA ASN A 180 6.59 -9.34 2.96
C ASN A 180 6.24 -8.46 4.17
#